data_AF-A0AAW2R2L5-F1
#
_entry.id   AF-A0AAW2R2L5-F1
#
_cell.length_a   1.000
_cell.length_b   1.000
_cell.length_c   1.000
_cell.angle_alpha   90.00
_cell.angle_beta   90.00
_cell.angle_gamma   90.00
#
_symmetry.space_group_name_H-M   'P 1'
#
loop_
_entity.id
_entity.type
_entity.pdbx_description
1 polymer ?
#
loop_
_entity_poly.entity_id
_entity_poly.type
_entity_poly.pdbx_seq_one_letter_code
_entity_poly.pdbx_strand_id
1 'polypeptide(L)'
;MSFFDFSSAFLLQAKPVQDLQHGRVSAAELVQAVHEMLSSAGINLDIEKQSLLQTTLTLQEQLKESQAALLLEQEKCDIAAKEADTAKAAWSCRVCLNNEVDVTLIPCGHVLCRRCSAAVSRCPFCRLQVSKTMRIFRP
;
A
#
# COMPACT_ATOMS: atom_id res chain seq x y z
N MET A 1 17.89 13.38 25.34
CA MET A 1 16.43 13.56 25.13
C MET A 1 16.29 14.28 23.79
N SER A 2 16.21 13.52 22.70
CA SER A 2 14.97 13.00 22.06
C SER A 2 14.40 14.04 21.09
N PHE A 3 14.29 13.87 19.78
CA PHE A 3 14.36 12.71 18.88
C PHE A 3 14.73 13.24 17.47
N PHE A 4 15.47 12.46 16.70
CA PHE A 4 15.98 12.77 15.35
C PHE A 4 14.87 12.72 14.30
N ASP A 5 14.75 13.77 13.48
CA ASP A 5 14.07 13.74 12.18
C ASP A 5 14.99 13.06 11.14
N PHE A 6 14.78 11.76 10.90
CA PHE A 6 15.58 10.95 9.97
C PHE A 6 14.77 10.47 8.75
N SER A 7 13.65 11.13 8.42
CA SER A 7 12.68 10.58 7.45
C SER A 7 12.72 11.18 6.04
N SER A 8 13.65 12.09 5.70
CA SER A 8 13.70 12.71 4.36
C SER A 8 14.94 12.37 3.52
N ALA A 9 15.80 11.45 3.96
CA ALA A 9 17.07 11.16 3.29
C ALA A 9 17.15 9.79 2.58
N PHE A 10 16.08 8.98 2.57
CA PHE A 10 16.14 7.60 2.07
C PHE A 10 15.63 7.40 0.63
N LEU A 11 15.27 8.47 -0.09
CA LEU A 11 14.63 8.37 -1.41
C LEU A 11 15.56 8.51 -2.62
N LEU A 12 16.86 8.65 -2.47
CA LEU A 12 17.76 8.82 -3.62
C LEU A 12 19.13 8.19 -3.37
N GLN A 13 19.22 6.84 -3.37
CA GLN A 13 20.47 6.14 -3.73
C GLN A 13 20.28 4.62 -3.90
N ALA A 14 19.26 4.20 -4.66
CA ALA A 14 19.40 2.95 -5.39
C ALA A 14 20.33 3.22 -6.58
N LYS A 15 21.65 3.13 -6.36
CA LYS A 15 22.61 3.09 -7.47
C LYS A 15 22.23 1.89 -8.34
N PRO A 16 22.09 2.05 -9.67
CA PRO A 16 21.91 0.90 -10.53
C PRO A 16 23.17 0.07 -10.39
N VAL A 17 23.03 -1.14 -9.86
CA VAL A 17 24.04 -2.19 -10.05
C VAL A 17 24.21 -2.27 -11.56
N GLN A 18 25.43 -2.00 -12.02
CA GLN A 18 25.78 -2.14 -13.43
C GLN A 18 25.65 -3.61 -13.77
N ASP A 19 24.47 -4.01 -14.20
CA ASP A 19 24.21 -5.35 -14.70
C ASP A 19 25.09 -5.55 -15.93
N LEU A 20 26.05 -6.46 -15.77
CA LEU A 20 26.79 -7.08 -16.86
C LEU A 20 25.78 -7.45 -17.95
N GLN A 21 26.10 -7.12 -19.19
CA GLN A 21 25.29 -7.27 -20.41
C GLN A 21 24.98 -8.73 -20.80
N HIS A 22 24.57 -9.57 -19.86
CA HIS A 22 24.00 -10.89 -20.16
C HIS A 22 22.49 -10.69 -20.28
N GLY A 23 21.98 -10.74 -21.52
CA GLY A 23 20.56 -10.61 -21.81
C GLY A 23 19.72 -11.65 -21.06
N ARG A 24 18.41 -11.37 -20.89
CA ARG A 24 17.45 -12.37 -20.37
C ARG A 24 17.51 -13.60 -21.29
N VAL A 25 18.08 -14.69 -20.79
CA VAL A 25 18.12 -15.98 -21.46
C VAL A 25 16.79 -16.67 -21.20
N SER A 26 16.10 -17.14 -22.23
CA SER A 26 14.86 -17.86 -22.07
C SER A 26 15.09 -19.20 -21.37
N ALA A 27 14.08 -19.73 -20.69
CA ALA A 27 14.12 -21.06 -20.08
C ALA A 27 14.53 -22.15 -21.11
N ALA A 28 14.12 -22.01 -22.37
CA ALA A 28 14.47 -22.94 -23.45
C ALA A 28 15.96 -22.89 -23.79
N GLU A 29 16.53 -21.71 -23.97
CA GLU A 29 17.95 -21.51 -24.27
C GLU A 29 18.84 -22.00 -23.11
N LEU A 30 18.41 -21.75 -21.87
CA LEU A 30 19.13 -22.19 -20.68
C LEU A 30 19.13 -23.72 -20.58
N VAL A 31 17.98 -24.37 -20.78
CA VAL A 31 17.87 -25.84 -20.76
C VAL A 31 18.69 -26.48 -21.88
N GLN A 32 18.70 -25.87 -23.08
CA GLN A 32 19.47 -26.35 -24.21
C GLN A 32 20.98 -26.29 -23.94
N ALA A 33 21.49 -25.18 -23.41
CA ALA A 33 22.90 -25.05 -23.04
C ALA A 33 23.31 -26.04 -21.95
N VAL A 34 22.46 -26.24 -20.93
CA VAL A 34 22.70 -27.22 -19.86
C VAL A 34 22.76 -28.64 -20.44
N HIS A 35 21.86 -28.99 -21.36
CA HIS A 35 21.88 -30.29 -22.02
C HIS A 35 23.16 -30.51 -22.86
N GLU A 36 23.62 -29.50 -23.60
CA GLU A 36 24.85 -29.59 -24.39
C GLU A 36 26.08 -29.80 -23.50
N MET A 37 26.20 -29.04 -22.41
CA MET A 37 27.28 -29.20 -21.43
C MET A 37 27.28 -30.59 -20.79
N LEU A 38 26.12 -31.06 -20.31
CA LEU A 38 26.00 -32.39 -19.69
C LEU A 38 26.30 -33.51 -20.71
N SER A 39 25.84 -33.35 -21.95
CA SER A 39 26.11 -34.32 -23.03
C SER A 39 27.61 -34.43 -23.31
N SER A 40 28.34 -33.30 -23.33
CA SER A 40 29.80 -33.30 -23.50
C SER A 40 30.55 -33.99 -22.34
N ALA A 41 29.96 -34.03 -21.15
CA ALA A 41 30.47 -34.74 -19.99
C ALA A 41 30.06 -36.23 -19.96
N GLY A 42 29.39 -36.72 -21.00
CA GLY A 42 28.89 -38.10 -21.11
C GLY A 42 27.61 -38.36 -20.31
N ILE A 43 26.92 -37.30 -19.86
CA ILE A 43 25.66 -37.39 -19.10
C ILE A 43 24.51 -37.03 -20.04
N ASN A 44 23.66 -38.01 -20.37
CA ASN A 44 22.48 -37.77 -21.20
C ASN A 44 21.26 -37.44 -20.33
N LEU A 45 20.62 -36.30 -20.62
CA LEU A 45 19.36 -35.93 -19.98
C LEU A 45 18.21 -36.39 -20.89
N ASP A 46 17.32 -37.22 -20.36
CA ASP A 46 16.14 -37.67 -21.09
C ASP A 46 15.22 -36.50 -21.49
N ILE A 47 14.53 -36.63 -22.62
CA ILE A 47 13.68 -35.59 -23.24
C ILE A 47 12.60 -35.14 -22.25
N GLU A 48 12.04 -36.08 -21.47
CA GLU A 48 11.05 -35.77 -20.43
C GLU A 48 11.65 -34.87 -19.34
N LYS A 49 12.89 -35.12 -18.91
CA LYS A 49 13.58 -34.33 -17.89
C LYS A 49 13.92 -32.93 -18.40
N GLN A 50 14.30 -32.80 -19.67
CA GLN A 50 14.53 -31.50 -20.30
C GLN A 50 13.23 -30.68 -20.34
N SER A 51 12.14 -31.30 -20.76
CA SER A 51 10.81 -30.67 -20.80
C SER A 51 10.37 -30.22 -19.42
N LEU A 52 10.50 -31.10 -18.41
CA LEU A 52 10.17 -30.78 -17.01
C LEU A 52 11.00 -29.60 -16.47
N LEU A 53 12.31 -29.56 -16.77
CA LEU A 53 13.17 -28.46 -16.36
C LEU A 53 12.75 -27.13 -17.02
N GLN A 54 12.47 -27.16 -18.33
CA GLN A 54 11.99 -26.00 -19.06
C GLN A 54 10.69 -25.45 -18.48
N THR A 55 9.68 -26.32 -18.28
CA THR A 55 8.40 -25.91 -17.69
C THR A 55 8.58 -25.34 -16.27
N THR A 56 9.43 -25.98 -15.46
CA THR A 56 9.72 -25.50 -14.09
C THR A 56 10.29 -24.10 -14.11
N LEU A 57 11.27 -23.83 -14.97
CA LEU A 57 11.89 -22.51 -15.11
C LEU A 57 10.89 -21.46 -15.62
N THR A 58 10.09 -21.79 -16.63
CA THR A 58 9.03 -20.90 -17.14
C THR A 58 8.01 -20.55 -16.05
N LEU A 59 7.53 -21.54 -15.30
CA LEU A 59 6.60 -21.30 -14.20
C LEU A 59 7.24 -20.48 -13.08
N GLN A 60 8.53 -20.67 -12.79
CA GLN A 60 9.25 -19.86 -11.81
C GLN A 60 9.36 -18.39 -12.25
N GLU A 61 9.58 -18.12 -13.54
CA GLU A 61 9.59 -16.75 -14.06
C GLU A 61 8.20 -16.12 -13.97
N GLN A 62 7.16 -16.82 -14.44
CA GLN A 62 5.78 -16.37 -14.34
C GLN A 62 5.34 -16.13 -12.89
N LEU A 63 5.75 -16.98 -11.96
CA LEU A 63 5.47 -16.81 -10.54
C LEU A 63 6.10 -15.51 -10.02
N LYS A 64 7.38 -15.26 -10.34
CA LYS A 64 8.06 -14.02 -9.93
C LYS A 64 7.39 -12.77 -10.50
N GLU A 65 7.00 -12.82 -11.78
CA GLU A 65 6.29 -11.71 -12.43
C GLU A 65 4.92 -11.45 -11.80
N SER A 66 4.14 -12.52 -11.56
CA SER A 66 2.84 -12.41 -10.88
C SER A 66 2.96 -11.91 -9.44
N GLN A 67 3.99 -12.34 -8.70
CA GLN A 67 4.27 -11.87 -7.34
C GLN A 67 4.61 -10.38 -7.33
N ALA A 68 5.44 -9.92 -8.28
CA ALA A 68 5.78 -8.51 -8.41
C ALA A 68 4.55 -7.64 -8.73
N ALA A 69 3.69 -8.10 -9.65
CA ALA A 69 2.44 -7.42 -9.96
C ALA A 69 1.49 -7.36 -8.75
N LEU A 70 1.37 -8.44 -7.99
CA LEU A 70 0.54 -8.49 -6.78
C LEU A 70 1.03 -7.51 -5.71
N LEU A 71 2.34 -7.40 -5.48
CA LEU A 71 2.90 -6.46 -4.51
C LEU A 71 2.60 -5.00 -4.88
N LEU A 72 2.71 -4.67 -6.17
CA LEU A 72 2.37 -3.34 -6.67
C LEU A 72 0.88 -3.02 -6.46
N GLU A 73 -0.01 -3.96 -6.75
CA GLU A 73 -1.44 -3.77 -6.53
C GLU A 73 -1.78 -3.68 -5.03
N GLN A 74 -1.12 -4.47 -4.18
CA GLN A 74 -1.29 -4.38 -2.72
C GLN A 74 -0.91 -2.99 -2.20
N GLU A 75 0.23 -2.43 -2.66
CA GLU A 75 0.64 -1.08 -2.28
C GLU A 75 -0.39 -0.03 -2.69
N LYS A 76 -0.96 -0.14 -3.90
CA LYS A 76 -2.04 0.75 -4.36
C LYS A 76 -3.28 0.63 -3.49
N CYS A 77 -3.69 -0.59 -3.13
CA CYS A 77 -4.82 -0.81 -2.22
C CYS A 77 -4.57 -0.21 -0.84
N ASP A 78 -3.35 -0.36 -0.30
CA ASP A 78 -2.99 0.19 1.01
C ASP A 78 -2.99 1.72 1.02
N ILE A 79 -2.52 2.36 -0.07
CA ILE A 79 -2.59 3.82 -0.22
C ILE A 79 -4.04 4.28 -0.28
N ALA A 80 -4.86 3.67 -1.13
CA ALA A 80 -6.28 4.01 -1.27
C ALA A 80 -7.06 3.82 0.06
N ALA A 81 -6.75 2.76 0.81
CA ALA A 81 -7.34 2.52 2.12
C ALA A 81 -6.98 3.62 3.14
N LYS A 82 -5.70 4.04 3.19
CA LYS A 82 -5.24 5.13 4.05
C LYS A 82 -5.88 6.47 3.69
N GLU A 83 -6.06 6.75 2.40
CA GLU A 83 -6.75 7.95 1.93
C GLU A 83 -8.23 7.96 2.35
N ALA A 84 -8.91 6.82 2.19
CA ALA A 84 -10.30 6.66 2.63
C ALA A 84 -10.46 6.83 4.14
N ASP A 85 -9.57 6.23 4.94
CA ASP A 85 -9.55 6.38 6.39
C ASP A 85 -9.31 7.83 6.82
N THR A 86 -8.38 8.53 6.15
CA THR A 86 -8.10 9.95 6.41
C THR A 86 -9.33 10.82 6.10
N ALA A 87 -9.97 10.58 4.96
CA ALA A 87 -11.18 11.29 4.55
C ALA A 87 -12.35 11.05 5.53
N LYS A 88 -12.51 9.82 6.04
CA LYS A 88 -13.51 9.47 7.05
C LYS A 88 -13.20 10.12 8.40
N ALA A 89 -11.94 10.12 8.82
CA ALA A 89 -11.51 10.72 10.08
C ALA A 89 -11.70 12.25 10.12
N ALA A 90 -11.61 12.93 8.97
CA ALA A 90 -11.85 14.36 8.85
C ALA A 90 -13.28 14.76 9.25
N TRP A 91 -14.27 13.90 8.98
CA TRP A 91 -15.68 14.14 9.27
C TRP A 91 -16.18 13.39 10.52
N SER A 92 -15.31 12.70 11.26
CA SER A 92 -15.70 11.99 12.49
C SER A 92 -15.84 12.94 13.68
N CYS A 93 -16.93 12.78 14.46
CA CYS A 93 -17.14 13.57 15.66
C CYS A 93 -16.10 13.24 16.74
N ARG A 94 -15.30 14.25 17.10
CA ARG A 94 -14.20 14.11 18.08
C ARG A 94 -14.64 13.85 19.53
N VAL A 95 -15.95 13.82 19.80
CA VAL A 95 -16.49 13.50 21.13
C VAL A 95 -16.85 12.02 21.26
N CYS A 96 -17.59 11.45 20.30
CA CYS A 96 -18.00 10.04 20.36
C CYS A 96 -17.15 9.11 19.50
N LEU A 97 -16.37 9.63 18.55
CA LEU A 97 -15.58 8.89 17.57
C LEU A 97 -16.38 7.85 16.76
N ASN A 98 -17.71 7.98 16.74
CA ASN A 98 -18.62 6.99 16.14
C ASN A 98 -19.46 7.59 15.01
N ASN A 99 -19.99 8.80 15.20
CA ASN A 99 -20.89 9.45 14.24
C ASN A 99 -20.16 10.56 13.48
N GLU A 100 -20.59 10.83 12.26
CA GLU A 100 -20.12 11.97 11.48
C GLU A 100 -20.59 13.30 12.06
N VAL A 101 -19.81 14.36 11.84
CA VAL A 101 -20.19 15.73 12.20
C VAL A 101 -21.21 16.27 11.22
N ASP A 102 -22.31 16.78 11.75
CA ASP A 102 -23.44 17.29 10.97
C ASP A 102 -24.12 18.48 11.65
N VAL A 103 -23.51 19.02 12.71
CA VAL A 103 -23.97 20.17 13.46
C VAL A 103 -22.80 21.09 13.78
N THR A 104 -22.97 22.39 13.58
CA THR A 104 -22.08 23.44 14.11
C THR A 104 -22.68 24.12 15.34
N LEU A 105 -21.81 24.49 16.29
CA LEU A 105 -22.16 25.19 17.52
C LEU A 105 -22.00 26.70 17.36
N ILE A 106 -23.08 27.46 17.53
CA ILE A 106 -23.08 28.92 17.44
C ILE A 106 -22.84 29.51 18.85
N PRO A 107 -21.95 30.52 19.00
CA PRO A 107 -21.28 31.26 17.93
C PRO A 107 -19.87 30.78 17.55
N CYS A 108 -19.32 29.74 18.17
CA CYS A 108 -17.91 29.38 17.98
C CYS A 108 -17.55 28.64 16.68
N GLY A 109 -18.53 28.11 15.95
CA GLY A 109 -18.31 27.40 14.68
C GLY A 109 -17.83 25.94 14.79
N HIS A 110 -17.38 25.48 15.97
CA HIS A 110 -16.94 24.09 16.15
C HIS A 110 -18.06 23.08 15.84
N VAL A 111 -17.67 21.92 15.30
CA VAL A 111 -18.60 20.92 14.77
C VAL A 111 -18.67 19.66 15.62
N LEU A 112 -19.86 19.08 15.71
CA LEU A 112 -20.17 17.84 16.42
C LEU A 112 -21.20 17.02 15.64
N CYS A 113 -21.40 15.75 16.00
CA CYS A 113 -22.58 15.02 15.58
C CYS A 113 -23.81 15.46 16.39
N ARG A 114 -25.02 15.30 15.83
CA ARG A 114 -26.30 15.61 16.51
C ARG A 114 -26.41 15.08 17.94
N ARG A 115 -25.96 13.84 18.17
CA ARG A 115 -26.03 13.20 19.50
C ARG A 115 -25.16 13.93 20.52
N CYS A 116 -23.92 14.26 20.15
CA CYS A 116 -23.00 14.95 21.05
C CYS A 116 -23.36 16.42 21.23
N SER A 117 -23.87 17.09 20.19
CA SER A 117 -24.30 18.49 20.31
C SER A 117 -25.49 18.66 21.25
N ALA A 118 -26.40 17.68 21.31
CA ALA A 118 -27.56 17.72 22.20
C ALA A 118 -27.20 17.53 23.69
N ALA A 119 -26.04 16.97 23.99
CA ALA A 119 -25.60 16.67 25.36
C ALA A 119 -24.77 17.79 26.00
N VAL A 120 -24.56 18.93 25.31
CA VAL A 120 -23.66 19.98 25.78
C VAL A 120 -24.33 21.36 25.77
N SER A 121 -24.12 22.13 26.83
CA SER A 121 -24.49 23.55 26.92
C SER A 121 -23.33 24.50 26.61
N ARG A 122 -22.09 23.99 26.63
CA ARG A 122 -20.84 24.69 26.28
C ARG A 122 -20.05 23.86 25.29
N CYS A 123 -19.36 24.51 24.37
CA CYS A 123 -18.53 23.82 23.38
C CYS A 123 -17.41 23.01 24.09
N PRO A 124 -17.25 21.70 23.80
CA PRO A 124 -16.20 20.89 24.43
C PRO A 124 -14.78 21.29 24.01
N PHE A 125 -14.63 22.04 22.91
CA PHE A 125 -13.33 22.46 22.37
C PHE A 125 -12.88 23.81 22.92
N CYS A 126 -13.75 24.83 22.87
CA CYS A 126 -13.41 26.20 23.27
C CYS A 126 -14.15 26.71 24.51
N ARG A 127 -15.03 25.89 25.11
CA ARG A 127 -15.80 26.18 26.35
C ARG A 127 -16.78 27.36 26.26
N LEU A 128 -16.97 27.93 25.07
CA LEU A 128 -17.94 29.00 24.82
C LEU A 128 -19.38 28.47 24.97
N GLN A 129 -20.27 29.30 25.53
CA GLN A 129 -21.69 28.97 25.68
C GLN A 129 -22.33 28.74 24.31
N VAL A 130 -23.04 27.62 24.16
CA VAL A 130 -23.80 27.31 22.94
C VAL A 130 -25.12 28.07 23.01
N SER A 131 -25.34 28.99 22.07
CA SER A 131 -26.62 29.72 21.95
C SER A 131 -27.60 29.01 21.02
N LYS A 132 -27.08 28.39 19.95
CA LYS A 132 -27.86 27.65 18.96
C LYS A 132 -26.98 26.59 18.29
N THR A 133 -27.63 25.56 17.74
CA THR A 133 -27.01 24.58 16.85
C THR A 133 -27.58 24.72 15.44
N MET A 134 -26.75 24.57 14.41
CA MET A 134 -27.18 24.60 13.01
C MET A 134 -26.68 23.34 12.29
N ARG A 135 -27.52 22.72 11.46
CA ARG A 135 -27.11 21.56 10.65
C ARG A 135 -26.17 21.98 9.53
N ILE A 136 -25.16 21.17 9.29
CA ILE A 136 -24.23 21.29 8.17
C ILE A 136 -24.26 20.00 7.35
N PHE A 137 -23.92 20.09 6.07
CA PHE A 137 -23.88 18.96 5.15
C PHE A 137 -22.49 18.89 4.51
N ARG A 138 -21.98 17.67 4.36
CA ARG A 138 -20.75 17.42 3.60
C ARG A 138 -21.01 17.77 2.12
N PRO A 139 -20.11 18.51 1.45
CA PRO A 139 -20.20 18.80 0.01
C PRO A 139 -20.20 17.53 -0.85
#